data_AF-A0A0G1N629-F1
#
_entry.id   AF-A0A0G1N629-F1
#
_cell.length_a   1.000
_cell.length_b   1.000
_cell.length_c   1.000
_cell.angle_alpha   90.00
_cell.angle_beta   90.00
_cell.angle_gamma   90.00
#
_symmetry.space_group_name_H-M   'P 1'
#
loop_
_entity.id
_entity.type
_entity.pdbx_description
1 polymer ?
#
loop_
_entity_poly.entity_id
_entity_poly.type
_entity_poly.pdbx_seq_one_letter_code
_entity_poly.pdbx_strand_id
1 'polypeptide(L)' 'MLISDILKLELKKILASNKAEKVETDEFSVSCPLRPEFGDYTTNIAFVLAKQRQQSPFLV' A
#
# COMPACT_ATOMS: atom_id res chain seq x y z
N MET A 1 -5.70 -15.35 10.30
CA MET A 1 -5.22 -14.16 9.57
C MET A 1 -4.91 -14.59 8.16
N LEU A 2 -5.43 -13.87 7.17
CA LEU A 2 -5.04 -14.07 5.78
C LEU A 2 -3.65 -13.46 5.57
N ILE A 3 -2.86 -13.97 4.62
CA ILE A 3 -1.54 -13.40 4.29
C ILE A 3 -1.68 -11.93 3.87
N SER A 4 -2.79 -11.58 3.21
CA SER A 4 -3.16 -10.20 2.88
C SER A 4 -3.22 -9.29 4.11
N ASP A 5 -3.70 -9.79 5.25
CA ASP A 5 -3.79 -9.01 6.50
C ASP A 5 -2.40 -8.77 7.08
N ILE A 6 -1.52 -9.78 7.02
CA ILE A 6 -0.12 -9.68 7.48
C ILE A 6 0.62 -8.63 6.64
N LEU A 7 0.51 -8.74 5.31
CA LEU A 7 1.12 -7.78 4.38
C LEU A 7 0.57 -6.36 4.60
N LYS A 8 -0.74 -6.21 4.83
CA LYS A 8 -1.35 -4.92 5.14
C LYS A 8 -0.82 -4.34 6.46
N LEU A 9 -0.61 -5.17 7.49
CA LEU A 9 0.00 -4.74 8.75
C LEU A 9 1.45 -4.31 8.60
N GLU A 10 2.27 -5.05 7.85
CA GLU A 10 3.66 -4.68 7.61
C GLU A 10 3.79 -3.37 6.82
N LEU A 11 2.96 -3.17 5.79
CA LEU A 11 2.91 -1.90 5.06
C LEU A 11 2.54 -0.72 5.99
N LYS A 12 1.62 -0.91 6.94
CA LYS A 12 1.29 0.12 7.94
C LYS A 12 2.50 0.48 8.82
N LYS A 13 3.29 -0.51 9.24
CA LYS A 13 4.51 -0.27 10.04
C LYS A 13 5.56 0.53 9.27
N ILE A 14 5.72 0.23 7.98
CA ILE A 14 6.64 0.95 7.09
C ILE A 14 6.19 2.41 6.93
N LEU A 15 4.90 2.65 6.73
CA LEU A 15 4.35 4.00 6.62
C LEU A 15 4.55 4.82 7.89
N ALA A 16 4.26 4.22 9.06
CA ALA A 16 4.43 4.89 10.35
C ALA A 16 5.89 5.28 10.62
N SER A 17 6.84 4.44 10.19
CA SER A 17 8.28 4.69 10.37
C SER A 17 8.81 5.84 9.50
N ASN A 18 8.23 6.04 8.31
CA ASN A 18 8.72 7.02 7.33
C ASN A 18 8.29 8.48 7.60
N LYS A 19 7.67 8.78 8.76
CA LYS A 19 7.01 10.08 9.03
C LYS A 19 6.03 10.51 7.92
N ALA A 20 5.61 9.58 7.06
CA ALA A 20 4.54 9.82 6.12
C ALA A 20 3.27 9.99 6.96
N GLU A 21 2.64 11.14 6.80
CA GLU A 21 1.42 11.55 7.51
C GLU A 21 0.36 10.45 7.53
N LYS A 22 -0.60 10.56 8.45
CA LYS A 22 -1.69 9.61 8.71
C LYS A 22 -2.36 9.12 7.42
N VAL A 23 -1.80 8.10 6.77
CA VAL A 23 -2.54 7.28 5.82
C VAL A 23 -3.49 6.47 6.67
N GLU A 24 -4.76 6.89 6.68
CA GLU A 24 -5.78 6.12 7.37
C GLU A 24 -5.77 4.71 6.80
N THR A 25 -5.86 3.75 7.71
CA THR A 25 -5.65 2.32 7.45
C THR A 25 -6.61 1.71 6.43
N ASP A 26 -7.62 2.48 6.02
CA ASP A 26 -8.71 2.10 5.13
C ASP A 26 -8.51 2.60 3.68
N GLU A 27 -7.54 3.49 3.42
CA GLU A 27 -7.36 4.03 2.06
C GLU A 27 -6.68 3.05 1.09
N PHE A 28 -5.86 2.11 1.60
CA PHE A 28 -5.16 1.14 0.76
C PHE A 28 -5.53 -0.32 1.05
N SER A 29 -5.36 -1.14 0.03
CA SER A 29 -5.74 -2.56 -0.01
C SER A 29 -4.56 -3.44 -0.39
N VAL A 30 -4.60 -4.70 0.06
CA VAL A 30 -3.71 -5.76 -0.39
C VAL A 30 -4.58 -6.90 -0.88
N SER A 31 -4.42 -7.29 -2.15
CA SER A 31 -5.25 -8.31 -2.79
C SER A 31 -4.45 -9.20 -3.74
N CYS A 32 -4.95 -10.40 -3.98
CA CYS A 32 -4.39 -11.30 -4.99
C CYS A 32 -4.72 -10.76 -6.39
N PRO A 33 -3.73 -10.60 -7.28
CA PRO A 33 -3.98 -10.16 -8.63
C PRO A 33 -4.67 -11.25 -9.46
N LEU A 34 -5.44 -10.83 -10.46
CA LEU A 34 -6.06 -11.75 -11.42
C LEU A 34 -5.05 -12.36 -12.41
N ARG A 35 -3.89 -11.72 -12.56
CA ARG A 35 -2.85 -12.15 -13.50
C ARG A 35 -1.58 -12.53 -12.75
N PRO A 36 -0.96 -13.67 -13.09
CA PRO A 36 0.22 -14.17 -12.38
C PRO A 36 1.47 -13.31 -12.59
N GLU A 37 1.51 -12.50 -13.66
CA GLU A 37 2.60 -11.56 -13.96
C GLU A 37 2.82 -10.48 -12.89
N PHE A 38 1.82 -10.24 -12.03
CA PHE A 38 1.90 -9.25 -10.94
C PHE A 38 2.28 -9.85 -9.58
N GLY A 39 2.72 -11.11 -9.55
CA GLY A 39 3.09 -11.82 -8.32
C GLY A 39 1.89 -12.31 -7.52
N ASP A 40 2.12 -12.63 -6.24
CA ASP A 40 1.09 -13.25 -5.38
C ASP A 40 0.13 -12.22 -4.76
N TYR A 41 0.61 -11.00 -4.50
CA TYR A 41 -0.16 -9.93 -3.88
C TYR A 41 0.22 -8.57 -4.48
N THR A 42 -0.79 -7.71 -4.62
CA THR A 42 -0.64 -6.34 -5.11
C THR A 42 -1.23 -5.34 -4.11
N THR A 43 -0.78 -4.09 -4.19
CA THR A 43 -1.27 -2.99 -3.35
C THR A 43 -1.38 -1.70 -4.15
N ASN A 44 -2.36 -0.87 -3.80
CA ASN A 44 -2.58 0.45 -4.40
C ASN A 44 -1.96 1.61 -3.60
N ILE A 45 -1.15 1.31 -2.58
CA ILE A 45 -0.58 2.28 -1.62
C ILE A 45 0.19 3.42 -2.30
N ALA A 46 0.95 3.16 -3.36
CA ALA A 46 1.72 4.18 -4.07
C ALA A 46 0.80 5.26 -4.68
N PHE A 47 -0.36 4.87 -5.20
CA PHE A 47 -1.35 5.81 -5.75
C PHE A 47 -2.04 6.64 -4.67
N VAL A 48 -2.32 6.04 -3.51
CA VAL A 48 -2.89 6.75 -2.36
C VAL A 48 -1.94 7.85 -1.90
N LEU A 49 -0.67 7.49 -1.69
CA LEU A 49 0.37 8.43 -1.29
C LEU A 49 0.64 9.51 -2.35
N ALA A 50 0.63 9.15 -3.63
CA ALA A 50 0.78 10.08 -4.75
C ALA A 50 -0.28 11.18 -4.70
N LYS A 51 -1.54 10.79 -4.48
CA LYS A 51 -2.68 11.70 -4.35
C LYS A 51 -2.50 12.64 -3.15
N GLN A 52 -2.12 12.11 -1.99
CA GLN A 52 -1.89 12.92 -0.79
C GLN A 52 -0.76 13.94 -0.98
N ARG A 53 0.33 13.54 -1.64
CA ARG A 53 1.52 14.39 -1.86
C ARG A 53 1.42 15.29 -3.10
N GLN A 54 0.36 15.18 -3.89
CA GLN A 54 0.24 15.84 -5.20
C GLN A 54 1.45 15.57 -6.11
N GLN A 55 1.95 14.34 -6.08
CA GLN A 55 3.12 13.88 -6.83
C GLN A 55 2.78 12.68 -7.71
N SER A 56 3.63 12.40 -8.70
CA SER A 56 3.48 11.20 -9.54
C SER A 56 3.70 9.93 -8.69
N PRO A 57 2.88 8.86 -8.82
CA PRO A 57 3.05 7.61 -8.10
C PRO A 57 4.42 6.94 -8.27
N PHE A 58 5.12 7.24 -9.36
CA PHE A 58 6.47 6.73 -9.63
C PHE A 58 7.57 7.51 -8.88
N LEU A 59 7.22 8.60 -8.20
CA LEU A 59 8.13 9.49 -7.47
C LEU A 59 7.88 9.51 -5.96
N VAL A 60 6.94 8.68 -5.47
CA VAL A 60 6.48 8.65 -4.07
C VAL A 60 7.38 7.83 -3.16
#